data_AF-A0A9X7Z6A3-F1
#
_entry.id   AF-A0A9X7Z6A3-F1
#
_cell.length_a   1.000
_cell.length_b   1.000
_cell.length_c   1.000
_cell.angle_alpha   90.00
_cell.angle_beta   90.00
_cell.angle_gamma   90.00
#
_symmetry.space_group_name_H-M   'P 1'
#
loop_
_entity.id
_entity.type
_entity.pdbx_description
1 polymer ?
#
loop_
_entity_poly.entity_id
_entity_poly.type
_entity_poly.pdbx_seq_one_letter_code
_entity_poly.pdbx_strand_id
1 'polypeptide(L)' 'MFTFISQLHVLRSAGIDVPSSCEVGGCGTCIVGVLAGTVDHRDFYLTEEEEQEQNNQLLSCVSRAREQYLLLDV' A
#
# COMPACT_ATOMS: atom_id res chain seq x y z
N MET A 1 -3.84 -15.96 16.35
CA MET A 1 -3.18 -14.68 16.66
C MET A 1 -2.77 -14.07 15.34
N PHE A 2 -3.71 -13.42 14.65
CA PHE A 2 -3.44 -12.76 13.37
C PHE A 2 -2.83 -11.40 13.68
N THR A 3 -1.53 -11.27 13.48
CA THR A 3 -0.81 -10.02 13.66
C THR A 3 -1.25 -9.05 12.54
N PHE A 4 -2.09 -8.06 12.89
CA PHE A 4 -2.51 -6.99 11.98
C PHE A 4 -1.39 -5.97 11.78
N ILE A 5 -0.31 -6.36 11.09
CA ILE A 5 0.79 -5.45 10.72
C ILE A 5 0.57 -4.91 9.31
N SER A 6 0.87 -3.63 9.07
CA SER A 6 0.78 -2.99 7.76
C SER A 6 1.91 -3.42 6.83
N GLN A 7 1.74 -3.22 5.51
CA GLN A 7 2.81 -3.49 4.54
C GLN A 7 4.01 -2.57 4.82
N LEU A 8 3.74 -1.30 5.14
CA LEU A 8 4.74 -0.31 5.56
C LEU A 8 5.63 -0.83 6.69
N HIS A 9 5.05 -1.45 7.72
CA HIS A 9 5.82 -2.01 8.83
C HIS A 9 6.71 -3.18 8.36
N VAL A 10 6.17 -4.08 7.54
CA VAL A 10 6.94 -5.22 7.00
C VAL A 10 8.11 -4.73 6.14
N LEU A 11 7.88 -3.77 5.25
CA LEU A 11 8.92 -3.18 4.39
C LEU A 11 10.05 -2.56 5.21
N ARG A 12 9.70 -1.74 6.22
CA ARG A 12 10.69 -1.13 7.12
C ARG A 12 11.47 -2.15 7.94
N SER A 13 10.79 -3.20 8.42
CA SER A 13 11.43 -4.29 9.17
C SER A 13 12.41 -5.08 8.29
N ALA A 14 12.17 -5.11 6.98
CA ALA A 14 13.07 -5.68 5.98
C ALA A 14 14.19 -4.72 5.54
N GLY A 15 14.24 -3.50 6.09
CA GLY A 15 15.25 -2.48 5.76
C GLY A 15 14.95 -1.65 4.52
N ILE A 16 13.73 -1.75 3.97
CA ILE A 16 13.27 -0.92 2.84
C ILE A 16 12.71 0.39 3.40
N ASP A 17 13.34 1.51 3.03
CA ASP A 17 12.92 2.82 3.50
C ASP A 17 11.74 3.35 2.67
N VAL A 18 10.54 3.26 3.26
CA VAL A 18 9.34 3.88 2.71
C VAL A 18 8.98 5.07 3.59
N PRO A 19 8.92 6.30 3.03
CA PRO A 19 8.55 7.48 3.79
C PRO A 19 7.11 7.34 4.29
N SER A 20 6.82 7.84 5.50
CA SER A 20 5.44 7.91 6.01
C SER A 20 5.23 9.14 6.87
N SER A 21 3.97 9.49 7.08
CA SER A 21 3.57 10.58 7.97
C SER A 21 2.32 10.21 8.77
N CYS A 22 1.15 10.16 8.13
CA CYS A 22 -0.12 9.98 8.87
C CYS A 22 -0.44 8.53 9.26
N GLU A 23 0.02 7.56 8.48
CA GLU A 23 -0.24 6.11 8.62
C GLU A 23 -1.73 5.70 8.73
N VAL A 24 -2.63 6.59 8.33
CA VAL A 24 -4.09 6.36 8.33
C VAL A 24 -4.69 6.40 6.92
N GLY A 25 -3.88 6.52 5.88
CA GLY A 25 -4.36 6.52 4.48
C GLY A 25 -4.77 7.89 3.92
N GLY A 26 -4.27 9.00 4.49
CA GLY A 26 -4.73 10.34 4.08
C GLY A 26 -3.70 11.25 3.42
N CYS A 27 -2.40 10.99 3.59
CA CYS A 27 -1.36 11.95 3.19
C CYS A 27 -0.58 11.58 1.93
N GLY A 28 -0.75 10.36 1.39
CA GLY A 28 -0.03 9.89 0.20
C GLY A 28 1.48 9.60 0.40
N THR A 29 2.09 10.01 1.51
CA THR A 29 3.55 9.91 1.73
C THR A 29 4.11 8.49 1.58
N CYS A 30 3.34 7.45 1.93
CA CYS A 30 3.77 6.06 1.88
C CYS A 30 3.30 5.31 0.63
N ILE A 31 3.14 6.03 -0.48
CA ILE A 31 2.84 5.46 -1.79
C ILE A 31 3.95 4.49 -2.21
N VAL A 32 3.55 3.35 -2.77
CA VAL A 32 4.42 2.32 -3.32
C VAL A 32 3.85 1.87 -4.66
N GLY A 33 4.70 1.66 -5.65
CA GLY A 33 4.31 1.17 -6.98
C GLY A 33 3.90 -0.31 -6.94
N VAL A 34 2.92 -0.66 -7.77
CA VAL A 34 2.39 -2.03 -7.94
C VAL A 34 2.64 -2.48 -9.36
N LEU A 35 3.42 -3.55 -9.51
CA LEU A 35 3.77 -4.15 -10.80
C LEU A 35 2.81 -5.28 -11.20
N ALA A 36 2.20 -5.97 -10.21
CA ALA A 36 1.22 -7.03 -10.45
C ALA A 36 0.31 -7.30 -9.24
N GLY A 37 -0.92 -7.77 -9.53
CA GLY A 37 -1.94 -8.15 -8.56
C GLY A 37 -2.99 -7.07 -8.30
N THR A 38 -4.07 -7.44 -7.62
CA THR A 38 -5.19 -6.53 -7.33
C THR A 38 -5.10 -5.94 -5.93
N VAL A 39 -5.07 -4.61 -5.83
CA VAL A 39 -5.02 -3.90 -4.55
C VAL A 39 -6.41 -3.82 -3.92
N ASP A 40 -6.45 -4.05 -2.61
CA ASP A 40 -7.57 -3.70 -1.73
C ASP A 40 -7.28 -2.31 -1.14
N HIS A 41 -7.72 -1.27 -1.86
CA HIS A 41 -7.55 0.11 -1.42
C HIS A 41 -8.38 0.39 -0.17
N ARG A 42 -7.74 1.01 0.82
CA ARG A 42 -8.36 1.39 2.11
C ARG A 42 -7.99 2.80 2.53
N ASP A 43 -7.33 3.52 1.64
CA ASP A 43 -7.02 4.92 1.81
C ASP A 43 -8.18 5.80 1.33
N PHE A 44 -8.00 7.09 1.51
CA PHE A 44 -8.92 8.13 1.03
C PHE A 44 -8.11 9.23 0.33
N TYR A 45 -6.92 8.88 -0.15
CA TYR A 45 -5.99 9.78 -0.82
C TYR A 45 -6.08 9.61 -2.33
N LEU A 46 -6.07 8.36 -2.82
CA LEU A 46 -6.21 8.06 -4.23
C LEU A 46 -7.66 8.29 -4.69
N THR A 47 -7.81 8.74 -5.93
CA THR A 47 -9.10 8.88 -6.58
C THR A 47 -9.62 7.53 -7.08
N GLU A 48 -10.92 7.41 -7.32
CA GLU A 48 -11.51 6.17 -7.87
C GLU A 48 -10.87 5.76 -9.22
N GLU A 49 -10.47 6.74 -10.04
CA GLU A 49 -9.76 6.50 -11.31
C GLU A 49 -8.39 5.87 -11.07
N GLU A 50 -7.61 6.42 -10.13
CA GLU A 50 -6.31 5.86 -9.75
C GLU A 50 -6.45 4.47 -9.11
N GLU A 51 -7.46 4.28 -8.26
CA GLU A 51 -7.70 3.01 -7.57
C GLU A 51 -8.16 1.89 -8.51
N GLN A 52 -9.12 2.17 -9.40
CA GLN A 52 -9.81 1.14 -10.19
C GLN A 52 -9.25 1.00 -11.60
N GLU A 53 -8.88 2.10 -12.26
CA GLU A 53 -8.44 2.06 -13.65
C GLU A 53 -6.93 1.82 -13.73
N GLN A 54 -6.15 2.55 -12.93
CA GLN A 54 -4.69 2.45 -12.98
C GLN A 54 -4.17 1.29 -12.15
N ASN A 55 -4.63 1.15 -10.89
CA ASN A 55 -4.26 0.07 -9.95
C ASN A 55 -2.73 -0.22 -9.94
N ASN A 56 -1.92 0.83 -10.09
CA ASN A 56 -0.47 0.76 -10.27
C ASN A 56 0.30 1.30 -9.06
N GLN A 57 -0.41 1.69 -8.00
CA GLN A 57 0.14 2.24 -6.78
C GLN A 57 -0.79 1.97 -5.60
N LEU A 58 -0.26 1.99 -4.38
CA LEU A 58 -1.04 1.85 -3.15
C LEU A 58 -0.42 2.60 -1.98
N LEU A 59 -1.22 2.95 -0.97
CA LEU A 59 -0.70 3.43 0.31
C LEU A 59 -0.38 2.25 1.24
N SER A 60 0.92 1.98 1.42
CA SER A 60 1.42 0.79 2.14
C SER A 60 1.05 0.73 3.63
N CYS A 61 0.61 1.84 4.23
CA CYS A 61 0.16 1.88 5.61
C CYS A 61 -1.22 1.21 5.84
N VAL A 62 -2.13 1.27 4.87
CA VAL A 62 -3.53 0.82 5.06
C VAL A 62 -4.00 -0.18 4.01
N SER A 63 -3.58 -0.03 2.75
CA SER A 63 -4.05 -0.86 1.64
C SER A 63 -3.50 -2.30 1.76
N ARG A 64 -4.18 -3.26 1.12
CA ARG A 64 -3.87 -4.70 1.19
C ARG A 64 -3.90 -5.35 -0.18
N ALA A 65 -3.59 -6.64 -0.25
CA ALA A 65 -3.84 -7.46 -1.44
C ALA A 65 -5.28 -8.01 -1.36
N ARG A 66 -6.03 -7.96 -2.47
CA ARG A 66 -7.28 -8.75 -2.60
C ARG A 66 -6.99 -10.23 -2.88
N GLU A 67 -5.80 -10.50 -3.43
CA GLU A 67 -5.34 -11.82 -3.84
C GLU A 67 -4.28 -12.38 -2.88
N GLN A 68 -3.61 -13.47 -3.27
CA GLN A 68 -2.57 -14.11 -2.45
C GLN A 68 -1.29 -13.28 -2.33
N TYR A 69 -0.94 -12.48 -3.35
CA TYR A 69 0.27 -11.66 -3.35
C TYR A 69 0.12 -10.39 -4.21
N LEU A 70 0.98 -9.40 -3.96
CA LEU A 70 1.23 -8.24 -4.81
C LEU A 70 2.72 -8.22 -5.17
N LEU A 71 3.05 -7.80 -6.40
CA LEU A 71 4.41 -7.48 -6.78
C LEU A 71 4.59 -5.96 -6.68
N LEU A 72 5.51 -5.51 -5.83
CA LEU A 72 5.74 -4.09 -5.55
C LEU A 72 7.08 -3.62 -6.15
N ASP A 73 7.15 -2.35 -6.52
CA ASP A 73 8.37 -1.68 -6.98
C ASP A 73 8.98 -0.89 -5.80
N VAL A 74 9.91 -1.52 -5.08
CA VAL A 74 10.52 -1.03 -3.82
C VAL A 74 12.00 -1.34 -3.72
#